data_AF-A0A2U2DXB6-F1
#
_entry.id   AF-A0A2U2DXB6-F1
#
_cell.length_a   1.000
_cell.length_b   1.000
_cell.length_c   1.000
_cell.angle_alpha   90.00
_cell.angle_beta   90.00
_cell.angle_gamma   90.00
#
_symmetry.space_group_name_H-M   'P 1'
#
loop_
_entity.id
_entity.type
_entity.pdbx_description
1 polymer ?
#
loop_
_entity_poly.entity_id
_entity_poly.type
_entity_poly.pdbx_seq_one_letter_code
_entity_poly.pdbx_strand_id
1 'polypeptide(L)' 'MNKRVTIEMPEEMHRLVLQYAAEAGTEPNSYLLELIEERLEDAYFLKKAEKVLEARERGESRTYSWQDMERELGLDD' A
#
# COMPACT_ATOMS: atom_id res chain seq x y z
N MET A 1 20.23 8.06 -3.89
CA MET A 1 20.78 7.75 -5.23
C MET A 1 19.62 7.82 -6.21
N ASN A 2 19.61 8.77 -7.14
CA ASN A 2 18.52 8.83 -8.13
C ASN A 2 18.71 7.71 -9.15
N LYS A 3 17.73 6.81 -9.22
CA LYS A 3 17.64 5.76 -10.24
C LYS A 3 16.72 6.26 -11.34
N ARG A 4 17.12 6.09 -12.61
CA ARG A 4 16.29 6.39 -13.77
C ARG A 4 15.86 5.08 -14.41
N VAL A 5 14.59 4.99 -14.76
CA VAL A 5 14.01 3.85 -15.44
C VAL A 5 13.31 4.38 -16.69
N THR A 6 13.51 3.71 -17.81
CA THR A 6 12.75 3.94 -19.04
C THR A 6 11.71 2.83 -19.14
N ILE A 7 10.45 3.23 -19.30
CA ILE A 7 9.32 2.30 -19.40
C ILE A 7 8.82 2.35 -20.84
N GLU A 8 8.85 1.21 -21.52
CA GLU A 8 8.24 1.07 -22.82
C GLU A 8 6.73 0.82 -22.64
N MET A 9 5.90 1.62 -23.29
CA MET A 9 4.45 1.54 -23.15
C MET A 9 3.75 1.88 -24.48
N PRO A 10 2.52 1.39 -24.70
CA PRO A 10 1.76 1.75 -25.88
C PRO A 10 1.50 3.27 -25.97
N GLU A 11 1.49 3.80 -27.20
CA GLU A 11 1.21 5.22 -27.49
C GLU A 11 -0.10 5.71 -26.85
N GLU A 12 -1.12 4.86 -26.85
CA GLU A 12 -2.42 5.17 -26.24
C GLU A 12 -2.32 5.35 -24.73
N MET A 13 -1.54 4.49 -24.06
CA MET A 13 -1.30 4.59 -22.62
C MET A 13 -0.50 5.87 -22.30
N HIS A 14 0.53 6.17 -23.10
CA HIS A 14 1.30 7.40 -22.94
C HIS A 14 0.40 8.65 -23.06
N ARG A 15 -0.54 8.66 -24.02
CA ARG A 15 -1.51 9.76 -24.15
C ARG A 15 -2.41 9.91 -22.93
N LEU A 16 -2.89 8.81 -22.35
CA LEU A 16 -3.69 8.85 -21.13
C LEU A 16 -2.90 9.40 -19.93
N VAL A 17 -1.63 9.00 -19.79
CA VAL A 17 -0.74 9.53 -18.75
C VAL A 17 -0.57 11.04 -18.88
N LEU A 18 -0.31 11.54 -20.10
CA LEU A 18 -0.19 12.98 -20.34
C LEU A 18 -1.48 13.73 -19.99
N GLN A 19 -2.63 13.18 -20.36
CA GLN A 19 -3.92 13.78 -20.06
C GLN A 19 -4.16 13.87 -18.56
N TYR A 20 -4.03 12.75 -17.83
CA TYR A 20 -4.30 12.73 -16.40
C TYR A 20 -3.28 13.53 -15.59
N ALA A 21 -2.01 13.54 -16.00
CA ALA A 21 -1.01 14.40 -15.39
C ALA A 21 -1.38 15.88 -15.55
N ALA A 22 -1.84 16.29 -16.73
CA ALA A 22 -2.29 17.66 -16.99
C ALA A 22 -3.54 18.02 -16.17
N GLU A 23 -4.52 17.12 -16.07
CA GLU A 23 -5.72 17.30 -15.23
C GLU A 23 -5.38 17.43 -13.74
N ALA A 24 -4.38 16.68 -13.27
CA ALA A 24 -3.86 16.76 -11.91
C ALA A 24 -2.93 17.96 -11.67
N GLY A 25 -2.53 18.69 -12.72
CA GLY A 25 -1.57 19.79 -12.63
C GLY A 25 -0.14 19.34 -12.29
N THR A 26 0.21 18.12 -12.67
CA THR A 26 1.50 17.49 -12.35
C THR A 26 2.30 17.18 -13.62
N GLU A 27 3.61 17.06 -13.48
CA GLU A 27 4.46 16.58 -14.57
C GLU A 27 4.22 15.08 -14.80
N PRO A 28 4.17 14.59 -16.06
CA PRO A 28 3.87 13.19 -16.37
C PRO A 28 4.75 12.16 -15.65
N ASN A 29 6.04 12.48 -15.49
CA ASN A 29 6.97 11.62 -14.74
C ASN A 29 6.65 11.59 -13.25
N SER A 30 6.29 12.74 -12.65
CA SER A 30 5.90 12.79 -11.25
C SER A 30 4.59 12.05 -11.03
N TYR A 31 3.61 12.26 -11.91
CA TYR A 31 2.34 11.54 -11.91
C TYR A 31 2.52 10.02 -11.96
N LEU A 32 3.37 9.53 -12.88
CA LEU A 32 3.67 8.10 -12.98
C LEU A 32 4.37 7.57 -11.73
N LEU A 33 5.30 8.33 -11.14
CA LEU A 33 5.99 7.90 -9.93
C LEU A 33 5.03 7.80 -8.74
N GLU A 34 4.16 8.80 -8.55
CA GLU A 34 3.12 8.78 -7.51
C GLU A 34 2.18 7.60 -7.67
N LEU A 35 1.70 7.35 -8.90
CA LEU A 35 0.81 6.21 -9.19
C LEU A 35 1.49 4.85 -8.89
N ILE A 36 2.78 4.73 -9.22
CA ILE A 36 3.57 3.52 -8.93
C ILE A 36 3.76 3.37 -7.42
N GLU A 37 4.04 4.45 -6.71
CA GLU A 37 4.18 4.46 -5.25
C GLU A 37 2.89 4.01 -4.57
N GLU A 38 1.75 4.63 -4.89
CA GLU A 38 0.43 4.26 -4.38
C GLU A 38 0.13 2.78 -4.62
N ARG A 39 0.41 2.27 -5.83
CA ARG A 39 0.15 0.87 -6.15
C ARG A 39 1.07 -0.10 -5.40
N LEU A 40 2.33 0.26 -5.21
CA LEU A 40 3.27 -0.56 -4.45
C LEU A 40 2.89 -0.60 -2.98
N GLU A 41 2.45 0.52 -2.43
CA GLU A 41 1.90 0.62 -1.08
C GLU A 41 0.66 -0.26 -0.93
N ASP A 42 -0.32 -0.14 -1.83
CA ASP A 42 -1.53 -0.97 -1.84
C ASP A 42 -1.21 -2.46 -1.89
N ALA A 43 -0.30 -2.89 -2.79
CA ALA A 43 0.11 -4.28 -2.90
C ALA A 43 0.80 -4.78 -1.63
N TYR A 44 1.62 -3.92 -1.00
CA TYR A 44 2.28 -4.23 0.26
C TYR A 44 1.28 -4.33 1.42
N PHE A 45 0.34 -3.39 1.51
CA PHE A 45 -0.71 -3.38 2.54
C PHE A 45 -1.67 -4.55 2.39
N LEU A 46 -2.10 -4.88 1.17
CA LEU A 46 -2.95 -6.04 0.89
C LEU A 46 -2.28 -7.33 1.36
N LYS A 47 -1.02 -7.56 0.98
CA LYS A 47 -0.28 -8.75 1.40
C LYS A 47 -0.06 -8.82 2.91
N LYS A 48 0.09 -7.68 3.58
CA LYS A 48 0.22 -7.62 5.04
C LYS A 48 -1.12 -7.93 5.72
N ALA A 49 -2.22 -7.41 5.19
CA ALA A 49 -3.57 -7.72 5.68
C ALA A 49 -3.89 -9.21 5.51
N GLU A 50 -3.60 -9.80 4.35
CA GLU A 50 -3.76 -11.23 4.09
C GLU A 50 -2.97 -12.08 5.09
N LYS A 51 -1.70 -11.76 5.35
CA LYS A 51 -0.91 -12.47 6.36
C LYS A 51 -1.50 -12.40 7.76
N VAL A 52 -2.07 -11.26 8.16
CA VAL A 52 -2.73 -11.12 9.46
C VAL A 52 -4.00 -11.96 9.52
N LEU A 53 -4.78 -11.98 8.44
CA LEU A 53 -5.99 -12.81 8.35
C LEU A 53 -5.65 -14.30 8.35
N GLU A 54 -4.64 -14.75 7.60
CA GLU A 54 -4.16 -16.13 7.63
C GLU A 54 -3.64 -16.53 9.01
N ALA A 55 -2.86 -15.67 9.69
CA ALA A 55 -2.40 -15.93 11.05
C ALA A 55 -3.57 -16.04 12.03
N ARG A 56 -4.64 -15.25 11.84
CA ARG A 56 -5.88 -15.36 12.62
C ARG A 56 -6.59 -16.67 12.34
N GLU A 57 -6.69 -17.08 11.07
CA GLU A 57 -7.32 -18.35 10.66
C GLU A 57 -6.55 -19.57 11.20
N ARG A 58 -5.21 -19.52 11.20
CA ARG A 58 -4.34 -20.54 11.82
C ARG A 58 -4.38 -20.53 13.36
N GLY A 59 -5.10 -19.59 13.98
CA GLY A 59 -5.19 -19.45 15.43
C GLY A 59 -3.95 -18.82 16.10
N GLU A 60 -3.01 -18.32 15.30
CA GLU A 60 -1.74 -17.69 15.73
C GLU A 60 -1.93 -16.20 16.09
N SER A 61 -3.07 -15.60 15.73
CA SER A 61 -3.43 -14.22 16.05
C SER A 61 -4.83 -14.17 16.70
N ARG A 62 -4.87 -13.91 18.01
CA ARG A 62 -6.12 -13.66 18.75
C ARG A 62 -6.36 -12.16 18.88
N THR A 63 -7.60 -11.73 18.66
CA THR A 63 -8.02 -10.37 18.97
C THR A 63 -8.37 -10.33 20.45
N TYR A 64 -7.63 -9.56 21.23
CA TYR A 64 -7.91 -9.35 22.65
C TYR A 64 -8.81 -8.14 22.83
N SER A 65 -9.78 -8.22 23.74
CA SER A 65 -10.40 -7.00 24.25
C SER A 65 -9.40 -6.26 25.13
N TRP A 66 -9.59 -4.95 25.30
CA TRP A 66 -8.74 -4.16 26.19
C TRP A 66 -8.64 -4.76 27.61
N GLN A 67 -9.77 -5.25 28.13
CA GLN A 67 -9.88 -5.91 29.44
C GLN A 67 -9.18 -7.27 29.52
N ASP A 68 -9.03 -7.98 28.39
CA ASP A 68 -8.27 -9.24 28.35
C ASP A 68 -6.77 -8.95 28.28
N MET A 69 -6.38 -7.84 27.64
CA MET A 69 -4.98 -7.41 27.53
C MET A 69 -4.45 -6.87 28.86
N GLU A 70 -5.21 -6.04 29.57
CA GLU A 70 -4.82 -5.54 30.90
C GLU A 70 -4.59 -6.70 31.88
N ARG A 71 -5.43 -7.74 31.84
CA ARG A 71 -5.30 -8.94 32.66
C ARG A 71 -4.06 -9.77 32.35
N GLU A 72 -3.75 -9.94 31.07
CA GLU A 72 -2.59 -10.71 30.64
C GLU A 72 -1.27 -9.97 30.92
N LEU A 73 -1.30 -8.64 30.90
CA LEU A 73 -0.15 -7.78 31.21
C LEU A 73 -0.02 -7.42 32.69
N GLY A 74 -0.99 -7.79 33.53
CA GLY A 74 -1.02 -7.45 34.96
C GLY A 74 -1.19 -5.95 35.22
N LEU A 75 -1.92 -5.27 34.33
CA LEU A 75 -2.26 -3.84 34.43
C LEU A 75 -3.67 -3.61 34.99
N ASP A 76 -4.38 -4.67 35.35
CA ASP A 76 -5.67 -4.63 36.08
C ASP A 76 -5.42 -4.14 37.52
N ASP A 77 -5.47 -2.83 37.77
CA ASP A 77 -5.48 -2.19 39.10
C ASP A 77 -6.64 -1.19 39.21
#